data_AF-A0A0D0BJC4-F1
#
_entry.id   AF-A0A0D0BJC4-F1
#
_cell.length_a   1.000
_cell.length_b   1.000
_cell.length_c   1.000
_cell.angle_alpha   90.00
_cell.angle_beta   90.00
_cell.angle_gamma   90.00
#
_symmetry.space_group_name_H-M   'P 1'
#
loop_
_entity.id
_entity.type
_entity.pdbx_description
1 polymer ?
#
loop_
_entity_poly.entity_id
_entity_poly.type
_entity_poly.pdbx_seq_one_letter_code
_entity_poly.pdbx_strand_id
1 'polypeptide(L)'
;MQMVSVCLHGPVVLSLLKYLPKTRPTSVVIIDSYVEMTAEQMTVRRAKASADARVNPHPTVEDYMEANPLWTREDAVWRVLGTQIAGVGNYDHHLDGNVPWSFSHLLADRPDVAALTFLVADPRLNGVLKLEAVVNIKDVRVVIVPNASHWIQYEFPEVIVEEALRNVEE
;
A
#
# COMPACT_ATOMS: atom_id res chain seq x y z
N MET A 1 1.40 -19.52 4.41
CA MET A 1 1.43 -18.31 5.24
C MET A 1 1.11 -17.14 4.33
N GLN A 2 0.41 -16.11 4.82
CA GLN A 2 0.03 -14.95 4.03
C GLN A 2 0.55 -13.68 4.69
N MET A 3 1.09 -12.76 3.91
CA MET A 3 1.41 -11.41 4.35
C MET A 3 0.70 -10.42 3.44
N VAL A 4 -0.04 -9.49 4.05
CA VAL A 4 -0.76 -8.43 3.33
C VAL A 4 -0.31 -7.09 3.89
N SER A 5 0.04 -6.15 3.02
CA SER A 5 0.42 -4.79 3.41
C SER A 5 -0.22 -3.75 2.52
N VAL A 6 -0.41 -2.55 3.06
CA VAL A 6 -1.00 -1.41 2.36
C VAL A 6 -0.06 -0.21 2.46
N CYS A 7 0.13 0.49 1.34
CA CYS A 7 0.80 1.79 1.29
C CYS A 7 2.17 1.76 1.99
N LEU A 8 2.39 2.57 3.02
CA LEU A 8 3.67 2.70 3.73
C LEU A 8 4.12 1.42 4.45
N HIS A 9 3.24 0.43 4.65
CA HIS A 9 3.63 -0.86 5.22
C HIS A 9 4.31 -1.79 4.20
N GLY A 10 4.23 -1.49 2.90
CA GLY A 10 4.86 -2.31 1.86
C GLY A 10 6.36 -2.46 2.06
N PRO A 11 7.14 -1.39 2.24
CA PRO A 11 8.58 -1.48 2.53
C PRO A 11 8.95 -2.28 3.77
N VAL A 12 8.09 -2.24 4.81
CA VAL A 12 8.28 -3.10 5.99
C VAL A 12 8.18 -4.56 5.57
N VAL A 13 7.15 -4.94 4.81
CA VAL A 13 7.02 -6.31 4.27
C VAL A 13 8.19 -6.68 3.36
N LEU A 14 8.66 -5.75 2.50
CA LEU A 14 9.83 -5.98 1.64
C LEU A 14 11.08 -6.31 2.47
N SER A 15 11.31 -5.60 3.59
CA SER A 15 12.44 -5.86 4.49
C SER A 15 12.39 -7.22 5.20
N LEU A 16 11.19 -7.80 5.28
CA LEU A 16 10.93 -9.07 5.94
C LEU A 16 10.98 -10.27 4.98
N LEU A 17 11.02 -10.05 3.65
CA LEU A 17 10.99 -11.12 2.65
C LEU A 17 12.10 -12.17 2.86
N LYS A 18 13.29 -11.72 3.25
CA LYS A 18 14.44 -12.60 3.52
C LYS A 18 14.24 -13.59 4.67
N TYR A 19 13.28 -13.32 5.55
CA TYR A 19 12.97 -14.15 6.71
C TYR A 19 11.82 -15.12 6.46
N LEU A 20 11.26 -15.14 5.24
CA LEU A 20 10.19 -16.06 4.91
C LEU A 20 10.67 -17.51 4.92
N PRO A 21 9.78 -18.46 5.25
CA PRO A 21 10.09 -19.89 5.17
C PRO A 21 10.57 -20.27 3.77
N LYS A 22 11.73 -20.92 3.68
CA LYS A 22 12.31 -21.37 2.40
C LYS A 22 11.70 -22.65 1.86
N THR A 23 10.92 -23.37 2.68
CA THR A 23 10.39 -24.70 2.36
C THR A 23 8.87 -24.74 2.31
N ARG A 24 8.19 -23.63 2.65
CA ARG A 24 6.73 -23.57 2.71
C ARG A 24 6.21 -22.46 1.80
N PRO A 25 5.26 -22.75 0.89
CA PRO A 25 4.60 -21.74 0.10
C PRO A 25 4.07 -20.59 0.96
N THR A 26 4.41 -19.38 0.55
CA THR A 26 4.00 -18.15 1.22
C THR A 26 3.50 -17.17 0.17
N SER A 27 2.28 -16.66 0.35
CA SER A 27 1.73 -15.61 -0.50
C SER A 27 1.97 -14.25 0.15
N VAL A 28 2.48 -13.30 -0.62
CA VAL A 28 2.73 -11.93 -0.19
C VAL A 28 1.98 -10.99 -1.13
N VAL A 29 1.09 -10.19 -0.57
CA VAL A 29 0.31 -9.20 -1.31
C VAL A 29 0.68 -7.80 -0.81
N ILE A 30 1.17 -6.96 -1.71
CA ILE A 30 1.50 -5.57 -1.46
C ILE A 30 0.49 -4.69 -2.19
N ILE A 31 -0.22 -3.85 -1.44
CA ILE A 31 -1.35 -3.05 -1.93
C ILE A 31 -0.91 -1.60 -2.11
N ASP A 32 -0.89 -1.17 -3.37
CA ASP A 32 -0.66 0.19 -3.88
C ASP A 32 0.47 0.95 -3.14
N SER A 33 1.60 0.27 -2.95
CA SER A 33 2.73 0.76 -2.16
C SER A 33 3.89 1.24 -3.02
N TYR A 34 4.53 2.34 -2.63
CA TYR A 34 5.78 2.75 -3.27
C TYR A 34 6.92 1.81 -2.95
N VAL A 35 7.57 1.37 -4.02
CA VAL A 35 8.84 0.65 -3.95
C VAL A 35 10.01 1.60 -4.18
N GLU A 36 9.84 2.61 -5.05
CA GLU A 36 10.84 3.61 -5.39
C GLU A 36 10.22 5.01 -5.46
N MET A 37 10.87 6.01 -4.86
CA MET A 37 10.60 7.42 -5.07
C MET A 37 11.90 8.25 -5.01
N THR A 38 12.02 9.21 -5.91
CA THR A 38 13.11 10.19 -5.86
C THR A 38 12.95 11.15 -4.67
N ALA A 39 14.04 11.82 -4.29
CA ALA A 39 14.00 12.84 -3.23
C ALA A 39 13.02 13.99 -3.55
N GLU A 40 12.89 14.35 -4.82
CA GLU A 40 11.93 15.36 -5.28
C GLU A 40 10.49 14.86 -5.09
N GLN A 41 10.19 13.64 -5.53
CA GLN A 41 8.87 13.03 -5.34
C GLN A 41 8.51 12.91 -3.85
N MET A 42 9.47 12.57 -3.00
CA MET A 42 9.29 12.54 -1.54
C MET A 42 8.95 13.93 -0.98
N THR A 43 9.63 14.97 -1.45
CA THR A 43 9.37 16.36 -1.03
C THR A 43 7.96 16.80 -1.44
N VAL A 44 7.56 16.56 -2.69
CA VAL A 44 6.22 16.87 -3.19
C VAL A 44 5.16 16.11 -2.40
N ARG A 45 5.38 14.83 -2.11
CA ARG A 45 4.43 14.02 -1.36
C ARG A 45 4.28 14.48 0.08
N ARG A 46 5.38 14.83 0.75
CA ARG A 46 5.34 15.42 2.10
C ARG A 46 4.51 16.70 2.10
N ALA A 47 4.78 17.61 1.17
CA ALA A 47 4.04 18.86 1.05
C ALA A 47 2.54 18.64 0.83
N LYS A 48 2.16 17.68 -0.03
CA LYS A 48 0.75 17.33 -0.26
C LYS A 48 0.08 16.78 1.00
N ALA A 49 0.70 15.83 1.68
CA ALA A 49 0.15 15.26 2.91
C ALA A 49 0.01 16.30 4.02
N SER A 50 0.99 17.20 4.18
CA SER A 50 0.91 18.31 5.13
C SER A 50 -0.18 19.31 4.76
N ALA A 51 -0.43 19.56 3.47
CA ALA A 51 -1.50 20.44 3.02
C ALA A 51 -2.89 19.83 3.27
N ASP A 52 -3.08 18.55 2.93
CA ASP A 52 -4.33 17.83 3.16
C ASP A 52 -4.70 17.82 4.66
N ALA A 53 -3.71 17.59 5.53
CA ALA A 53 -3.88 17.64 6.99
C ALA A 53 -4.20 19.04 7.53
N ARG A 54 -3.84 20.11 6.81
CA ARG A 54 -4.15 21.51 7.20
C ARG A 54 -5.52 21.97 6.72
N VAL A 55 -5.97 21.49 5.55
CA VAL A 55 -7.25 21.88 4.94
C VAL A 55 -8.43 21.30 5.70
N ASN A 56 -8.35 20.04 6.11
CA ASN A 56 -9.35 19.41 6.98
C ASN A 56 -8.64 18.61 8.08
N PRO A 57 -8.31 19.25 9.22
CA PRO A 57 -7.55 18.59 10.29
C PRO A 57 -8.34 17.47 10.97
N HIS A 58 -9.67 17.48 10.85
CA HIS A 58 -10.56 16.51 11.47
C HIS A 58 -11.71 16.14 10.53
N PRO A 59 -11.44 15.34 9.48
CA PRO A 59 -12.49 14.90 8.57
C PRO A 59 -13.54 14.12 9.35
N THR A 60 -14.80 14.39 9.03
CA THR A 60 -15.95 13.68 9.61
C THR A 60 -16.14 12.34 8.89
N VAL A 61 -17.03 11.50 9.45
CA VAL A 61 -17.45 10.26 8.80
C VAL A 61 -18.11 10.58 7.46
N GLU A 62 -18.95 11.61 7.44
CA GLU A 62 -19.68 12.08 6.26
C GLU A 62 -18.73 12.62 5.17
N ASP A 63 -17.67 13.36 5.54
CA ASP A 63 -16.64 13.82 4.59
C ASP A 63 -15.97 12.63 3.88
N TYR A 64 -15.64 11.56 4.62
CA TYR A 64 -15.03 10.37 4.03
C TYR A 64 -15.99 9.60 3.14
N MET A 65 -17.26 9.50 3.52
CA MET A 65 -18.28 8.82 2.71
C MET A 65 -18.57 9.58 1.41
N GLU A 66 -18.58 10.92 1.45
CA GLU A 66 -18.73 11.75 0.25
C GLU A 66 -17.53 11.60 -0.69
N ALA A 67 -16.32 11.61 -0.13
CA ALA A 67 -15.09 11.48 -0.91
C ALA A 67 -14.84 10.05 -1.44
N ASN A 68 -15.40 9.02 -0.78
CA ASN A 68 -15.19 7.61 -1.11
C ASN A 68 -16.53 6.87 -1.19
N PRO A 69 -17.25 6.96 -2.33
CA PRO A 69 -18.62 6.43 -2.45
C PRO A 69 -18.77 4.91 -2.25
N LEU A 70 -17.66 4.15 -2.36
CA LEU A 70 -17.66 2.71 -2.15
C LEU A 70 -17.43 2.30 -0.69
N TRP A 71 -17.05 3.24 0.18
CA TRP A 71 -16.81 2.94 1.59
C TRP A 71 -18.12 2.73 2.34
N THR A 72 -18.12 1.77 3.25
CA THR A 72 -19.19 1.66 4.24
C THR A 72 -19.04 2.75 5.30
N ARG A 73 -20.11 2.98 6.07
CA ARG A 73 -20.03 3.87 7.24
C ARG A 73 -19.00 3.38 8.25
N GLU A 74 -18.86 2.06 8.40
CA GLU A 74 -17.88 1.46 9.31
C GLU A 74 -16.44 1.80 8.88
N ASP A 75 -16.12 1.69 7.59
CA ASP A 75 -14.80 2.06 7.05
C ASP A 75 -14.46 3.52 7.36
N ALA A 76 -15.43 4.42 7.13
CA ALA A 76 -15.27 5.83 7.42
C ALA A 76 -15.09 6.10 8.93
N VAL A 77 -15.83 5.41 9.81
CA VAL A 77 -15.66 5.51 11.27
C VAL A 77 -14.26 5.07 11.70
N TRP A 78 -13.79 3.92 11.21
CA TRP A 78 -12.44 3.44 11.51
C TRP A 78 -11.37 4.38 10.99
N ARG A 79 -11.59 5.01 9.83
CA ARG A 79 -10.67 6.00 9.29
C ARG A 79 -10.58 7.25 10.19
N VAL A 80 -11.71 7.80 10.61
CA VAL A 80 -11.75 8.96 11.53
C VAL A 80 -11.07 8.63 12.85
N LEU A 81 -11.39 7.47 13.43
CA LEU A 81 -10.76 7.04 14.68
C LEU A 81 -9.24 6.86 14.52
N GLY A 82 -8.80 6.23 13.43
CA GLY A 82 -7.40 6.01 13.13
C GLY A 82 -6.61 7.31 12.96
N THR A 83 -7.17 8.32 12.29
CA THR A 83 -6.52 9.64 12.14
C THR A 83 -6.45 10.39 13.45
N GLN A 84 -7.50 10.31 14.29
CA GLN A 84 -7.51 10.91 15.63
C GLN A 84 -6.49 10.28 16.57
N ILE A 85 -6.35 8.94 16.56
CA ILE A 85 -5.37 8.22 17.39
C ILE A 85 -3.94 8.50 16.92
N ALA A 86 -3.70 8.52 15.61
CA ALA A 86 -2.36 8.73 15.06
C ALA A 86 -1.78 10.12 15.38
N GLY A 87 -2.63 11.14 15.55
CA GLY A 87 -2.23 12.51 15.86
C GLY A 87 -1.54 13.23 14.68
N VAL A 88 -1.56 14.56 14.70
CA VAL A 88 -1.10 15.42 13.58
C VAL A 88 0.43 15.38 13.37
N GLY A 89 1.21 14.94 14.38
CA GLY A 89 2.68 15.02 14.36
C GLY A 89 3.43 13.80 13.82
N ASN A 90 2.76 12.67 13.56
CA ASN A 90 3.47 11.42 13.28
C ASN A 90 3.84 11.20 11.80
N TYR A 91 3.21 11.92 10.86
CA TYR A 91 3.37 11.64 9.43
C TYR A 91 4.81 11.85 8.92
N ASP A 92 5.43 12.98 9.26
CA ASP A 92 6.77 13.32 8.77
C ASP A 92 7.85 12.38 9.34
N HIS A 93 7.69 11.95 10.59
CA HIS A 93 8.63 11.04 11.26
C HIS A 93 8.70 9.67 10.58
N HIS A 94 7.59 9.20 9.98
CA HIS A 94 7.57 7.93 9.23
C HIS A 94 8.30 8.00 7.89
N LEU A 95 8.49 9.21 7.35
CA LEU A 95 9.16 9.44 6.07
C LEU A 95 10.61 9.89 6.24
N ASP A 96 11.00 10.35 7.42
CA ASP A 96 12.37 10.76 7.74
C ASP A 96 13.33 9.56 7.67
N GLY A 97 14.52 9.80 7.13
CA GLY A 97 15.58 8.79 7.01
C GLY A 97 15.53 7.90 5.76
N ASN A 98 14.45 7.94 4.97
CA ASN A 98 14.30 7.15 3.74
C ASN A 98 14.27 8.05 2.49
N VAL A 99 15.36 8.77 2.24
CA VAL A 99 15.52 9.67 1.09
C VAL A 99 16.84 9.36 0.34
N PRO A 100 16.79 8.85 -0.91
CA PRO A 100 15.58 8.48 -1.66
C PRO A 100 14.85 7.29 -1.04
N TRP A 101 13.56 7.16 -1.35
CA TRP A 101 12.77 6.00 -0.96
C TRP A 101 13.12 4.87 -1.92
N SER A 102 13.88 3.86 -1.49
CA SER A 102 14.38 2.82 -2.39
C SER A 102 14.37 1.45 -1.73
N PHE A 103 13.46 0.60 -2.18
CA PHE A 103 13.19 -0.71 -1.58
C PHE A 103 13.11 -1.85 -2.62
N SER A 104 13.25 -1.56 -3.92
CA SER A 104 13.20 -2.59 -4.97
C SER A 104 14.29 -3.65 -4.80
N HIS A 105 15.45 -3.26 -4.29
CA HIS A 105 16.57 -4.17 -4.03
C HIS A 105 16.20 -5.32 -3.07
N LEU A 106 15.25 -5.11 -2.15
CA LEU A 106 14.83 -6.12 -1.17
C LEU A 106 14.02 -7.26 -1.79
N LEU A 107 13.50 -7.07 -3.01
CA LEU A 107 12.76 -8.09 -3.74
C LEU A 107 13.66 -9.27 -4.13
N ALA A 108 14.96 -9.01 -4.31
CA ALA A 108 15.95 -10.04 -4.63
C ALA A 108 16.19 -11.03 -3.48
N ASP A 109 15.88 -10.64 -2.23
CA ASP A 109 16.11 -11.50 -1.05
C ASP A 109 14.96 -12.50 -0.79
N ARG A 110 13.92 -12.46 -1.61
CA ARG A 110 12.74 -13.32 -1.47
C ARG A 110 13.07 -14.79 -1.79
N PRO A 111 12.66 -15.76 -0.96
CA PRO A 111 12.75 -17.18 -1.31
C PRO A 111 11.92 -17.53 -2.55
N ASP A 112 12.42 -18.45 -3.41
CA ASP A 112 11.73 -18.87 -4.63
C ASP A 112 10.32 -19.46 -4.39
N VAL A 113 10.09 -20.04 -3.21
CA VAL A 113 8.78 -20.60 -2.81
C VAL A 113 7.77 -19.53 -2.39
N ALA A 114 8.17 -18.26 -2.32
CA ALA A 114 7.27 -17.16 -1.95
C ALA A 114 6.74 -16.46 -3.21
N ALA A 115 5.42 -16.46 -3.37
CA ALA A 115 4.75 -15.70 -4.42
C ALA A 115 4.55 -14.26 -3.97
N LEU A 116 4.91 -13.29 -4.82
CA LEU A 116 4.69 -11.88 -4.56
C LEU A 116 3.73 -11.29 -5.59
N THR A 117 2.69 -10.63 -5.10
CA THR A 117 1.70 -9.92 -5.89
C THR A 117 1.65 -8.45 -5.47
N PHE A 118 1.73 -7.54 -6.43
CA PHE A 118 1.36 -6.14 -6.26
C PHE A 118 -0.05 -5.92 -6.77
N LEU A 119 -0.93 -5.44 -5.90
CA LEU A 119 -2.19 -4.83 -6.30
C LEU A 119 -1.94 -3.35 -6.53
N VAL A 120 -2.23 -2.87 -7.73
CA VAL A 120 -2.03 -1.48 -8.16
C VAL A 120 -3.40 -0.86 -8.35
N ALA A 121 -3.60 0.33 -7.78
CA ALA A 121 -4.83 1.08 -7.99
C ALA A 121 -5.00 1.47 -9.47
N ASP A 122 -6.21 1.83 -9.87
CA ASP A 122 -6.46 2.29 -11.23
C ASP A 122 -5.63 3.55 -11.52
N PRO A 123 -4.74 3.54 -12.53
CA PRO A 123 -3.90 4.70 -12.84
C PRO A 123 -4.70 5.98 -13.14
N ARG A 124 -5.97 5.84 -13.55
CA ARG A 124 -6.88 6.95 -13.85
C ARG A 124 -7.39 7.65 -12.58
N LEU A 125 -7.37 6.98 -11.43
CA LEU A 125 -7.91 7.45 -10.15
C LEU A 125 -6.81 7.88 -9.16
N ASN A 126 -5.64 8.26 -9.70
CA ASN A 126 -4.52 8.77 -8.91
C ASN A 126 -3.97 7.73 -7.90
N GLY A 127 -3.78 6.50 -8.36
CA GLY A 127 -3.04 5.46 -7.65
C GLY A 127 -1.66 5.92 -7.18
N VAL A 128 -1.25 5.42 -6.02
CA VAL A 128 0.00 5.76 -5.37
C VAL A 128 1.16 5.08 -6.08
N LEU A 129 1.08 3.76 -6.28
CA LEU A 129 2.11 3.01 -7.00
C LEU A 129 1.99 3.26 -8.50
N LYS A 130 3.09 3.72 -9.10
CA LYS A 130 3.22 3.84 -10.56
C LYS A 130 3.56 2.48 -11.15
N LEU A 131 2.80 2.06 -12.17
CA LEU A 131 2.92 0.74 -12.79
C LEU A 131 4.34 0.49 -13.32
N GLU A 132 4.97 1.54 -13.87
CA GLU A 132 6.31 1.51 -14.42
C GLU A 132 7.37 1.10 -13.39
N ALA A 133 7.12 1.34 -12.10
CA ALA A 133 8.02 0.99 -11.01
C ALA A 133 8.04 -0.52 -10.70
N VAL A 134 7.00 -1.27 -11.09
CA VAL A 134 6.85 -2.70 -10.73
C VAL A 134 6.71 -3.65 -11.92
N VAL A 135 6.29 -3.15 -13.10
CA VAL A 135 6.01 -4.00 -14.27
C VAL A 135 7.23 -4.77 -14.80
N ASN A 136 8.44 -4.23 -14.58
CA ASN A 136 9.68 -4.84 -15.06
C ASN A 136 10.36 -5.76 -14.01
N ILE A 137 9.73 -5.93 -12.85
CA ILE A 137 10.28 -6.75 -11.78
C ILE A 137 10.02 -8.22 -12.13
N LYS A 138 11.10 -9.01 -12.23
CA LYS A 138 11.01 -10.43 -12.54
C LYS A 138 10.31 -11.20 -11.42
N ASP A 139 9.59 -12.25 -11.80
CA ASP A 139 8.96 -13.21 -10.89
C ASP A 139 8.01 -12.56 -9.88
N VAL A 140 7.38 -11.45 -10.29
CA VAL A 140 6.40 -10.71 -9.51
C VAL A 140 5.11 -10.60 -10.33
N ARG A 141 4.00 -10.90 -9.66
CA ARG A 141 2.68 -10.70 -10.25
C ARG A 141 2.25 -9.25 -10.01
N VAL A 142 1.79 -8.58 -11.06
CA VAL A 142 1.22 -7.24 -10.96
C VAL A 142 -0.24 -7.30 -11.40
N VAL A 143 -1.14 -6.75 -10.59
CA VAL A 143 -2.59 -6.73 -10.82
C VAL A 143 -3.07 -5.31 -10.72
N ILE A 144 -3.59 -4.77 -11.80
CA ILE A 144 -4.29 -3.49 -11.77
C ILE A 144 -5.73 -3.78 -11.35
N VAL A 145 -6.20 -3.13 -10.29
CA VAL A 145 -7.58 -3.25 -9.80
C VAL A 145 -8.43 -2.16 -10.47
N PRO A 146 -9.30 -2.50 -11.43
CA PRO A 146 -10.03 -1.49 -12.19
C PRO A 146 -10.97 -0.69 -11.30
N ASN A 147 -11.04 0.62 -11.53
CA ASN A 147 -11.85 1.57 -10.77
C ASN A 147 -11.51 1.68 -9.27
N ALA A 148 -10.39 1.10 -8.83
CA ALA A 148 -9.92 1.29 -7.46
C ALA A 148 -9.10 2.57 -7.32
N SER A 149 -9.35 3.28 -6.22
CA SER A 149 -8.44 4.30 -5.71
C SER A 149 -7.28 3.65 -4.95
N HIS A 150 -6.50 4.47 -4.24
CA HIS A 150 -5.47 3.98 -3.32
C HIS A 150 -6.03 3.07 -2.21
N TRP A 151 -7.34 3.11 -1.98
CA TRP A 151 -8.03 2.44 -0.88
C TRP A 151 -8.61 1.07 -1.27
N ILE A 152 -7.87 0.30 -2.08
CA ILE A 152 -8.27 -1.04 -2.54
C ILE A 152 -8.82 -1.92 -1.41
N GLN A 153 -8.23 -1.85 -0.20
CA GLN A 153 -8.67 -2.67 0.93
C GLN A 153 -10.06 -2.36 1.48
N TYR A 154 -10.59 -1.16 1.21
CA TYR A 154 -11.95 -0.79 1.56
C TYR A 154 -12.91 -0.98 0.39
N GLU A 155 -12.43 -0.76 -0.83
CA GLU A 155 -13.26 -0.74 -2.04
C GLU A 155 -13.45 -2.13 -2.67
N PHE A 156 -12.41 -2.96 -2.65
CA PHE A 156 -12.34 -4.26 -3.30
C PHE A 156 -11.59 -5.30 -2.43
N PRO A 157 -12.03 -5.51 -1.16
CA PRO A 157 -11.35 -6.41 -0.24
C PRO A 157 -11.27 -7.86 -0.74
N GLU A 158 -12.22 -8.30 -1.55
CA GLU A 158 -12.26 -9.63 -2.16
C GLU A 158 -11.04 -9.92 -3.03
N VAL A 159 -10.55 -8.93 -3.79
CA VAL A 159 -9.37 -9.08 -4.64
C VAL A 159 -8.12 -9.39 -3.81
N ILE A 160 -8.01 -8.80 -2.63
CA ILE A 160 -6.91 -9.08 -1.69
C ILE A 160 -6.97 -10.52 -1.22
N VAL A 161 -8.17 -11.00 -0.84
CA VAL A 161 -8.39 -12.37 -0.38
C VAL A 161 -8.06 -13.36 -1.50
N GLU A 162 -8.57 -13.13 -2.71
CA GLU A 162 -8.33 -13.98 -3.88
C GLU A 162 -6.83 -14.10 -4.19
N GLU A 163 -6.10 -12.98 -4.24
CA GLU A 163 -4.66 -13.01 -4.52
C GLU A 163 -3.84 -13.58 -3.33
N ALA A 164 -4.28 -13.38 -2.10
CA ALA A 164 -3.63 -13.97 -0.92
C ALA A 164 -3.78 -15.49 -0.87
N LEU A 165 -4.91 -16.03 -1.34
CA LEU A 165 -5.20 -17.47 -1.33
C LEU A 165 -4.72 -18.21 -2.58
N ARG A 166 -4.51 -17.50 -3.70
CA ARG A 166 -4.15 -18.07 -5.02
C ARG A 166 -3.07 -19.16 -4.99
N ASN A 167 -2.06 -19.03 -4.14
CA ASN A 167 -0.90 -19.94 -4.09
C ASN A 167 -0.88 -20.85 -2.84
N VAL A 168 -2.01 -20.99 -2.16
CA VAL A 168 -2.16 -21.81 -0.95
C VAL A 168 -3.09 -23.01 -1.17
N GLU A 169 -3.81 -23.06 -2.29
CA GLU A 169 -4.79 -24.10 -2.62
C GLU A 169 -4.27 -25.23 -3.55
N GLU A 170 -2.94 -25.37 -3.69
CA GLU A 170 -2.30 -26.56 -4.30
C GLU A 170 -1.71 -27.49 -3.23
#